data_AF-A0A1Y1YN50-F1
#
_entry.id   AF-A0A1Y1YN50-F1
#
_cell.length_a   1.000
_cell.length_b   1.000
_cell.length_c   1.000
_cell.angle_alpha   90.00
_cell.angle_beta   90.00
_cell.angle_gamma   90.00
#
_symmetry.space_group_name_H-M   'P 1'
#
loop_
_entity.id
_entity.type
_entity.pdbx_description
1 polymer ?
#
loop_
_entity_poly.entity_id
_entity_poly.type
_entity_poly.pdbx_seq_one_letter_code
_entity_poly.pdbx_strand_id
1 'polypeptide(L)'
;MTDNFGNIIKPTENGPTILPEKFQRPELWNYNIKKQNLLYTTTNNDYGFYKPTLVEMPTKYYSSNQEFTENLSMAGNYRNFGLNP
;
A
#
# COMPACT_ATOMS: atom_id res chain seq x y z
N MET A 1 25.48 17.01 0.27
CA MET A 1 24.62 17.13 1.47
C MET A 1 24.19 15.71 1.81
N THR A 2 24.61 15.23 2.97
CA THR A 2 24.39 13.84 3.40
C THR A 2 22.96 13.71 3.89
N ASP A 3 22.14 12.93 3.17
CA ASP A 3 20.78 12.62 3.61
C ASP A 3 20.86 11.76 4.88
N ASN A 4 20.58 12.38 6.03
CA ASN A 4 20.30 11.66 7.27
C ASN A 4 19.01 10.87 7.04
N PHE A 5 19.14 9.60 6.70
CA PHE A 5 18.02 8.67 6.66
C PHE A 5 17.50 8.50 8.09
N GLY A 6 16.57 9.37 8.47
CA GLY A 6 15.86 9.32 9.74
C GLY A 6 15.33 7.91 9.98
N ASN A 7 15.55 7.43 11.20
CA ASN A 7 15.27 6.07 11.66
C ASN A 7 14.01 5.48 11.02
N ILE A 8 14.17 4.33 10.37
CA ILE A 8 13.07 3.49 9.88
C ILE A 8 12.26 3.06 11.10
N ILE A 9 11.13 3.72 11.34
CA ILE A 9 10.19 3.32 12.38
C ILE A 9 9.49 2.06 11.87
N LYS A 10 9.95 0.89 12.34
CA LYS A 10 9.22 -0.36 12.11
C LYS A 10 7.87 -0.28 12.85
N PRO A 11 6.77 -0.76 12.25
CA PRO A 11 5.46 -0.68 12.88
C PRO A 11 5.50 -1.42 14.22
N THR A 12 5.27 -0.68 15.30
CA THR A 12 5.08 -1.24 16.64
C THR A 12 3.69 -1.86 16.69
N GLU A 13 3.64 -3.11 17.12
CA GLU A 13 2.49 -4.02 17.09
C GLU A 13 1.20 -3.54 17.79
N ASN A 14 1.18 -2.42 18.54
CA ASN A 14 0.01 -2.01 19.31
C ASN A 14 -0.18 -0.47 19.44
N GLY A 15 0.00 0.30 18.36
CA GLY A 15 -0.29 1.75 18.37
C GLY A 15 -1.14 2.20 17.17
N PRO A 16 -2.02 3.20 17.31
CA PRO A 16 -2.80 3.67 16.18
C PRO A 16 -1.86 4.33 15.16
N THR A 17 -2.01 3.92 13.90
CA THR A 17 -1.84 4.81 12.73
C THR A 17 -0.43 5.31 12.44
N ILE A 18 0.55 4.41 12.28
CA ILE A 18 1.71 4.74 11.43
C ILE A 18 1.23 4.64 9.98
N LEU A 19 1.05 5.78 9.32
CA LEU A 19 0.79 5.83 7.89
C LEU A 19 1.87 5.01 7.16
N PRO A 20 1.53 4.03 6.30
CA PRO A 20 2.53 3.23 5.59
C PRO A 20 3.58 4.10 4.90
N GLU A 21 4.85 3.65 4.86
CA GLU A 21 5.97 4.42 4.29
C GLU A 21 5.66 4.92 2.88
N LYS A 22 4.99 4.09 2.07
CA LYS A 22 4.59 4.46 0.70
C LYS A 22 3.74 5.73 0.65
N PHE A 23 2.88 5.99 1.64
CA PHE A 23 2.06 7.19 1.68
C PHE A 23 2.78 8.37 2.38
N GLN A 24 3.73 8.09 3.26
CA GLN A 24 4.59 9.13 3.86
C GLN A 24 5.59 9.70 2.85
N ARG A 25 6.10 8.85 1.95
CA ARG A 25 7.15 9.17 0.98
C ARG A 25 6.69 8.82 -0.44
N PRO A 26 5.78 9.61 -1.04
CA PRO A 26 5.31 9.37 -2.41
C PRO A 26 6.44 9.46 -3.45
N GLU A 27 7.57 10.07 -3.08
CA GLU A 27 8.78 10.11 -3.91
C GLU A 27 9.34 8.73 -4.25
N LEU A 28 9.15 7.74 -3.35
CA LEU A 28 9.59 6.36 -3.54
C LEU A 28 8.76 5.61 -4.59
N TRP A 29 7.61 6.14 -4.99
CA TRP A 29 6.79 5.49 -6.01
C TRP A 29 7.49 5.60 -7.35
N ASN A 30 7.73 4.45 -7.98
CA ASN A 30 8.33 4.39 -9.30
C ASN A 30 7.31 4.85 -10.36
N TYR A 31 7.37 6.13 -10.69
CA TYR A 31 6.43 6.79 -11.59
C TYR A 31 7.05 7.00 -12.97
N ASN A 32 6.75 6.09 -13.89
CA ASN A 32 7.24 6.15 -15.28
C ASN A 32 6.17 6.71 -16.20
N ILE A 33 6.34 7.98 -16.59
CA ILE A 33 5.41 8.66 -17.50
C ILE A 33 5.63 8.13 -18.92
N LYS A 34 4.54 7.71 -19.58
CA LYS A 34 4.59 7.33 -20.99
C LYS A 34 4.92 8.57 -21.84
N LYS A 35 6.08 8.55 -22.49
CA LYS A 35 6.47 9.60 -23.43
C LYS A 35 5.66 9.46 -24.72
N GLN A 36 4.84 10.46 -25.02
CA GLN A 36 4.04 10.53 -26.25
C GLN A 36 4.43 11.77 -27.06
N ASN A 37 4.21 11.72 -28.38
CA ASN A 37 4.41 12.88 -29.24
C ASN A 37 3.34 13.94 -28.92
N LEU A 38 3.77 15.20 -28.76
CA LEU A 38 2.90 16.31 -28.38
C LEU A 38 1.70 16.49 -29.33
N LEU A 39 1.92 16.32 -30.65
CA LEU A 39 0.89 16.48 -31.68
C LEU A 39 -0.13 15.35 -31.69
N TYR A 40 0.18 14.21 -31.06
CA TYR A 40 -0.68 13.03 -31.00
C TYR A 40 -1.12 12.74 -29.58
N THR A 41 -1.28 13.77 -28.74
CA THR A 41 -1.82 13.63 -27.39
C THR A 41 -3.36 13.54 -27.43
N THR A 42 -3.93 12.69 -26.59
CA THR A 42 -5.38 12.58 -26.39
C THR A 42 -5.70 12.95 -24.94
N THR A 43 -6.96 13.31 -24.67
CA THR A 43 -7.44 13.63 -23.31
C THR A 43 -7.29 12.45 -22.34
N ASN A 44 -7.34 11.23 -22.84
CA ASN A 44 -7.11 10.03 -22.01
C ASN A 44 -5.67 9.96 -21.49
N ASN A 45 -4.70 10.63 -22.13
CA ASN A 45 -3.33 10.65 -21.65
C ASN A 45 -3.15 11.49 -20.39
N ASP A 46 -4.11 12.35 -20.03
CA ASP A 46 -4.05 13.16 -18.81
C ASP A 46 -4.13 12.27 -17.55
N TYR A 47 -4.85 11.15 -17.65
CA TYR A 47 -4.92 10.15 -16.59
C TYR A 47 -3.56 9.48 -16.39
N GLY A 48 -3.03 9.56 -15.17
CA GLY A 48 -1.72 8.99 -14.86
C GLY A 48 -0.57 9.72 -15.56
N PHE A 49 -0.74 11.01 -15.90
CA PHE A 49 0.35 11.87 -16.34
C PHE A 49 1.08 12.55 -15.16
N TYR A 50 0.34 13.01 -14.15
CA TYR A 50 0.90 13.74 -13.01
C TYR A 50 1.39 12.83 -11.87
N LYS A 51 2.64 13.04 -11.43
CA LYS A 51 3.20 12.32 -10.28
C LYS A 51 2.49 12.76 -8.99
N PRO A 52 2.11 11.83 -8.11
CA PRO A 52 1.48 12.19 -6.85
C PRO A 52 2.44 12.90 -5.90
N THR A 53 1.88 13.82 -5.11
CA THR A 53 2.58 14.67 -4.14
C THR A 53 2.15 14.37 -2.71
N LEU A 54 2.92 14.84 -1.73
CA LEU A 54 2.63 14.60 -0.30
C LEU A 54 1.29 15.19 0.15
N VAL A 55 0.87 16.31 -0.45
CA VAL A 55 -0.40 16.97 -0.11
C VAL A 55 -1.62 16.14 -0.56
N GLU A 56 -1.45 15.32 -1.60
CA GLU A 56 -2.51 14.43 -2.11
C GLU A 56 -2.58 13.11 -1.33
N MET A 57 -1.57 12.79 -0.52
CA MET A 57 -1.54 11.56 0.26
C MET A 57 -2.49 11.61 1.46
N PRO A 58 -3.11 10.48 1.84
CA PRO A 58 -3.98 10.44 3.00
C PRO A 58 -3.19 10.63 4.29
N THR A 59 -3.77 11.34 5.26
CA THR A 59 -3.17 11.53 6.59
C THR A 59 -3.33 10.31 7.50
N LYS A 60 -4.33 9.47 7.22
CA LYS A 60 -4.60 8.22 7.94
C LYS A 60 -5.00 7.13 6.96
N TYR A 61 -4.54 5.92 7.22
CA TYR A 61 -4.88 4.74 6.43
C TYR A 61 -5.27 3.59 7.36
N TYR A 62 -6.46 3.04 7.16
CA TYR A 62 -7.02 1.96 7.96
C TYR A 62 -6.97 0.66 7.15
N SER A 63 -5.83 -0.04 7.20
CA SER A 63 -5.71 -1.38 6.62
C SER A 63 -6.39 -2.42 7.51
N SER A 64 -7.04 -3.39 6.90
CA SER A 64 -7.42 -4.63 7.58
C SER A 64 -6.34 -5.69 7.36
N ASN A 65 -5.83 -6.29 8.45
CA ASN A 65 -4.93 -7.44 8.35
C ASN A 65 -5.77 -8.70 8.14
N GLN A 66 -5.39 -9.52 7.16
CA GLN A 66 -6.06 -10.78 6.82
C GLN A 66 -5.23 -12.03 7.16
N GLU A 67 -4.02 -11.88 7.72
CA GLU A 67 -3.11 -12.99 8.04
C GLU A 67 -3.79 -14.10 8.85
N PHE A 68 -4.60 -13.73 9.85
CA PHE A 68 -5.34 -14.71 10.65
C PHE A 68 -6.32 -15.54 9.79
N THR A 69 -7.11 -14.87 8.96
CA THR A 69 -8.11 -15.52 8.11
C THR A 69 -7.44 -16.34 7.01
N GLU A 70 -6.35 -15.86 6.43
CA GLU A 70 -5.55 -16.57 5.44
C GLU A 70 -5.01 -17.89 6.01
N ASN A 71 -4.38 -17.84 7.19
CA ASN A 71 -3.88 -19.02 7.88
C ASN A 71 -5.00 -20.03 8.18
N LEU A 72 -6.17 -19.57 8.62
CA LEU A 72 -7.30 -20.45 8.88
C LEU A 72 -7.87 -21.04 7.59
N SER A 73 -7.89 -20.26 6.50
CA SER A 73 -8.41 -20.70 5.20
C SER A 73 -7.59 -21.84 4.60
N MET A 74 -6.28 -21.88 4.86
CA MET A 74 -5.39 -22.96 4.41
C MET A 74 -5.76 -24.32 5.00
N ALA A 75 -6.36 -24.36 6.20
CA ALA A 75 -6.81 -25.60 6.84
C ALA A 75 -8.08 -26.20 6.20
N GLY A 76 -8.70 -25.49 5.24
CA GLY A 76 -9.90 -25.92 4.53
C GLY A 76 -11.16 -25.88 5.38
N ASN A 77 -12.23 -26.50 4.87
CA ASN A 77 -13.51 -26.53 5.57
C ASN A 77 -13.41 -27.36 6.85
N TYR A 78 -13.86 -26.80 7.98
CA TYR A 78 -14.00 -27.54 9.23
C TYR A 78 -14.86 -28.80 9.03
N ARG A 79 -14.39 -29.93 9.55
CA ARG A 79 -15.12 -31.22 9.54
C ARG A 79 -15.23 -31.72 10.97
N ASN A 80 -16.45 -32.05 11.38
CA ASN A 80 -16.69 -32.70 12.66
C ASN A 80 -16.58 -34.22 12.49
N PHE A 81 -15.44 -34.79 12.91
CA PHE A 81 -15.20 -36.24 12.98
C PHE A 81 -15.22 -36.78 14.42
N GLY A 82 -15.87 -36.07 15.35
CA GLY A 82 -16.04 -36.57 16.70
C GLY A 82 -16.80 -37.89 16.70
N LEU A 83 -16.25 -38.92 17.36
CA LEU A 83 -17.00 -40.11 17.71
C LEU A 83 -18.10 -39.69 18.70
N ASN A 84 -19.35 -39.67 18.25
CA ASN A 84 -20.47 -39.68 19.19
C ASN A 84 -20.56 -41.08 19.81
N PRO A 85 -20.73 -41.22 21.13
CA PRO A 85 -21.05 -42.49 21.76
C PRO A 85 -22.39 -43.08 21.27
#